data_AF-A0A851IKB9-F1
#
_entry.id   AF-A0A851IKB9-F1
#
_cell.length_a   1.000
_cell.length_b   1.000
_cell.length_c   1.000
_cell.angle_alpha   90.00
_cell.angle_beta   90.00
_cell.angle_gamma   90.00
#
_symmetry.space_group_name_H-M   'P 1'
#
loop_
_entity.id
_entity.type
_entity.pdbx_description
1 polymer ?
#
loop_
_entity_poly.entity_id
_entity_poly.type
_entity_poly.pdbx_seq_one_letter_code
_entity_poly.pdbx_strand_id
1 'polypeptide(L)'
;MKKLLLIVMILGALVTSCDEENFGNDTKNDKENTLKIGDKLAGNQATPSDIDYSLERYNLIKRAYWVNGQREKALNLPSAVKRPLGYITLFTENGGIVGSFVVDGKVSSLNSFLTPDSELYECNPSSSYSCKNNWIPDVDGSYGENDNGIFFFTPDGKYIEWTGIYVYTDIPMKVENTVVKFEK
;
A
#
# COMPACT_ATOMS: atom_id res chain seq x y z
N MET A 1 22.81 -53.48 -48.16
CA MET A 1 21.50 -53.48 -47.45
C MET A 1 21.62 -53.44 -45.92
N LYS A 2 22.60 -54.11 -45.28
CA LYS A 2 22.79 -54.06 -43.82
C LYS A 2 23.19 -52.67 -43.24
N LYS A 3 23.93 -51.86 -44.01
CA LYS A 3 24.34 -50.50 -43.57
C LYS A 3 23.21 -49.45 -43.66
N LEU A 4 22.18 -49.68 -44.48
CA LEU A 4 21.04 -48.77 -44.62
C LEU A 4 20.00 -49.00 -43.51
N LEU A 5 19.84 -50.25 -43.07
CA LEU A 5 18.96 -50.63 -41.96
C LEU A 5 19.42 -50.07 -40.61
N LEU A 6 20.73 -49.91 -40.40
CA LEU A 6 21.26 -49.34 -39.15
C LEU A 6 20.98 -47.83 -39.02
N ILE A 7 20.97 -47.10 -40.14
CA ILE A 7 20.73 -45.65 -40.15
C ILE A 7 19.25 -45.35 -39.88
N VAL A 8 18.33 -46.15 -40.42
CA VAL A 8 16.88 -46.00 -40.16
C VAL A 8 16.54 -46.36 -38.70
N MET A 9 17.26 -47.32 -38.10
CA MET A 9 17.05 -47.71 -36.70
C MET A 9 17.64 -46.69 -35.70
N ILE A 10 18.68 -45.94 -36.08
CA ILE A 10 19.24 -44.85 -35.25
C ILE A 10 18.40 -43.56 -35.39
N LEU A 11 17.81 -43.30 -36.56
CA LEU A 11 16.98 -42.12 -36.77
C LEU A 11 15.59 -42.22 -36.11
N GLY A 12 15.12 -43.44 -35.81
CA GLY A 12 13.88 -43.68 -35.06
C GLY A 12 14.00 -43.49 -33.55
N ALA A 13 15.21 -43.39 -33.00
CA ALA A 13 15.45 -43.26 -31.56
C ALA A 13 15.50 -41.79 -31.07
N LEU A 14 15.33 -40.81 -31.97
CA LEU A 14 15.33 -39.37 -31.63
C LEU A 14 13.92 -38.81 -31.39
N VAL A 15 12.89 -39.67 -31.37
CA VAL A 15 11.52 -39.27 -31.00
C VAL A 15 11.25 -39.68 -29.55
N THR A 16 12.10 -39.21 -28.64
CA THR A 16 11.82 -39.28 -27.19
C THR A 16 11.00 -38.06 -26.82
N SER A 17 9.77 -38.32 -26.39
CA SER A 17 8.91 -37.51 -25.51
C SER A 17 9.40 -36.10 -25.21
N CYS A 18 8.71 -35.08 -25.73
CA CYS A 18 8.35 -33.98 -24.86
C CYS A 18 7.33 -34.56 -23.88
N ASP A 19 7.81 -35.06 -22.75
CA ASP A 19 6.94 -35.08 -21.59
C ASP A 19 6.69 -33.58 -21.31
N GLU A 20 5.52 -33.09 -21.73
CA GLU A 20 4.95 -31.91 -21.10
C GLU A 20 4.78 -32.31 -19.63
N GLU A 21 5.81 -32.07 -18.83
CA GLU A 21 5.68 -32.10 -17.39
C GLU A 21 4.46 -31.23 -17.07
N ASN A 22 3.50 -31.83 -16.36
CA ASN A 22 2.23 -31.25 -15.95
C ASN A 22 2.44 -30.08 -14.97
N PHE A 23 3.16 -29.03 -15.38
CA PHE A 23 3.45 -27.81 -14.63
C PHE A 23 2.22 -26.90 -14.45
N GLY A 24 1.01 -27.39 -14.76
CA GLY A 24 -0.23 -26.61 -14.71
C GLY A 24 -1.19 -26.99 -13.58
N ASN A 25 -1.15 -28.23 -13.07
CA ASN A 25 -2.15 -28.70 -12.10
C ASN A 25 -1.77 -28.39 -10.64
N ASP A 26 -0.50 -28.51 -10.27
CA ASP A 26 -0.06 -28.30 -8.88
C ASP A 26 -0.17 -26.83 -8.47
N THR A 27 0.26 -25.89 -9.32
CA THR A 27 0.15 -24.45 -9.06
C THR A 27 -1.31 -23.96 -8.98
N LYS A 28 -2.21 -24.56 -9.77
CA LYS A 28 -3.65 -24.24 -9.73
C LYS A 28 -4.27 -24.73 -8.41
N ASN A 29 -3.95 -25.96 -8.01
CA ASN A 29 -4.41 -26.53 -6.74
C ASN A 29 -3.91 -25.71 -5.54
N ASP A 30 -2.64 -25.28 -5.55
CA ASP A 30 -2.08 -24.44 -4.49
C ASP A 30 -2.74 -23.06 -4.39
N LYS A 31 -3.07 -22.45 -5.53
CA LYS A 31 -3.84 -21.19 -5.56
C LYS A 31 -5.24 -21.38 -4.96
N GLU A 32 -5.96 -22.42 -5.36
CA GLU A 32 -7.29 -22.71 -4.82
C GLU A 32 -7.25 -23.02 -3.31
N ASN A 33 -6.24 -23.75 -2.85
CA ASN A 33 -6.04 -24.03 -1.43
C ASN A 33 -5.73 -22.76 -0.63
N THR A 34 -4.90 -21.87 -1.17
CA THR A 34 -4.60 -20.57 -0.55
C THR A 34 -5.86 -19.71 -0.43
N LEU A 35 -6.69 -19.65 -1.48
CA LEU A 35 -7.97 -18.93 -1.43
C LEU A 35 -8.92 -19.50 -0.36
N LYS A 36 -9.09 -20.83 -0.32
CA LYS A 36 -9.91 -21.50 0.71
C LYS A 36 -9.42 -21.21 2.14
N ILE A 37 -8.11 -21.20 2.34
CA ILE A 37 -7.52 -20.83 3.64
C ILE A 37 -7.80 -19.36 3.95
N GLY A 38 -7.64 -18.47 2.97
CA GLY A 38 -7.98 -17.06 3.09
C GLY A 38 -9.44 -16.86 3.52
N ASP A 39 -10.39 -17.49 2.82
CA ASP A 39 -11.82 -17.43 3.14
C ASP A 39 -12.12 -17.96 4.53
N LYS A 40 -11.49 -19.09 4.91
CA LYS A 40 -11.64 -19.66 6.26
C LYS A 40 -11.11 -18.72 7.34
N LEU A 41 -9.95 -18.11 7.12
CA LEU A 41 -9.37 -17.15 8.07
C LEU A 41 -10.24 -15.89 8.16
N ALA A 42 -10.69 -15.34 7.04
CA ALA A 42 -11.59 -14.19 7.00
C ALA A 42 -12.95 -14.49 7.65
N GLY A 43 -13.48 -15.70 7.49
CA GLY A 43 -14.68 -16.14 8.20
C GLY A 43 -14.49 -16.25 9.72
N ASN A 44 -13.32 -16.71 10.17
CA ASN A 44 -13.00 -16.85 11.60
C ASN A 44 -12.60 -15.50 12.25
N GLN A 45 -12.05 -14.58 11.46
CA GLN A 45 -11.58 -13.26 11.87
C GLN A 45 -12.15 -12.23 10.91
N ALA A 46 -13.47 -12.06 10.97
CA ALA A 46 -14.18 -11.11 10.13
C ALA A 46 -13.63 -9.70 10.33
N THR A 47 -13.65 -8.91 9.26
CA THR A 47 -13.32 -7.49 9.34
C THR A 47 -14.23 -6.82 10.38
N PRO A 48 -13.68 -6.03 11.31
CA PRO A 48 -14.47 -5.29 12.28
C PRO A 48 -15.56 -4.46 11.58
N SER A 49 -16.80 -4.58 12.05
CA SER A 49 -17.97 -3.84 11.53
C SER A 49 -18.46 -2.76 12.50
N ASP A 50 -17.78 -2.65 13.65
CA ASP A 50 -18.06 -1.78 14.79
C ASP A 50 -17.07 -0.60 14.88
N ILE A 51 -16.42 -0.26 13.76
CA ILE A 51 -15.58 0.94 13.66
C ILE A 51 -16.46 2.14 13.30
N ASP A 52 -16.99 2.82 14.33
CA ASP A 52 -17.89 3.97 14.16
C ASP A 52 -17.16 5.28 13.82
N TYR A 53 -15.85 5.37 14.11
CA TYR A 53 -15.07 6.58 13.89
C TYR A 53 -13.66 6.27 13.37
N SER A 54 -13.34 6.78 12.18
CA SER A 54 -12.05 6.58 11.52
C SER A 54 -11.14 7.81 11.66
N LEU A 55 -9.99 7.63 12.32
CA LEU A 55 -8.94 8.64 12.36
C LEU A 55 -8.34 8.93 10.97
N GLU A 56 -8.37 7.97 10.05
CA GLU A 56 -7.94 8.20 8.67
C GLU A 56 -8.87 9.20 7.98
N ARG A 57 -10.19 8.95 8.03
CA ARG A 57 -11.18 9.87 7.45
C ARG A 57 -11.10 11.25 8.10
N TYR A 58 -10.91 11.32 9.41
CA TYR A 58 -10.71 12.60 10.11
C TYR A 58 -9.49 13.36 9.58
N ASN A 59 -8.34 12.70 9.44
CA ASN A 59 -7.12 13.31 8.90
C ASN A 59 -7.30 13.80 7.47
N LEU A 60 -7.96 13.00 6.62
CA LEU A 60 -8.24 13.37 5.24
C LEU A 60 -9.18 14.57 5.13
N ILE A 61 -10.26 14.61 5.93
CA ILE A 61 -11.17 15.77 6.00
C ILE A 61 -10.41 17.02 6.46
N LYS A 62 -9.60 16.88 7.51
CA LYS A 62 -8.79 17.99 8.04
C LYS A 62 -7.79 18.50 7.00
N ARG A 63 -7.10 17.60 6.29
CA ARG A 63 -6.20 17.94 5.18
C ARG A 63 -6.95 18.64 4.07
N ALA A 64 -8.09 18.12 3.62
CA ALA A 64 -8.90 18.70 2.56
C ALA A 64 -9.24 20.17 2.87
N TYR A 65 -9.66 20.47 4.11
CA TYR A 65 -9.85 21.87 4.52
C TYR A 65 -8.54 22.66 4.56
N TRP A 66 -7.46 22.07 5.08
CA TRP A 66 -6.18 22.75 5.23
C TRP A 66 -5.57 23.19 3.89
N VAL A 67 -5.47 22.28 2.92
CA VAL A 67 -4.82 22.53 1.62
C VAL A 67 -5.68 23.42 0.73
N ASN A 68 -7.00 23.39 0.89
CA ASN A 68 -7.93 24.29 0.20
C ASN A 68 -8.12 25.65 0.91
N GLY A 69 -7.17 26.07 1.74
CA GLY A 69 -7.16 27.40 2.38
C GLY A 69 -8.15 27.60 3.53
N GLN A 70 -8.94 26.60 3.89
CA GLN A 70 -9.94 26.66 4.96
C GLN A 70 -9.32 26.27 6.32
N ARG A 71 -8.20 26.91 6.68
CA ARG A 71 -7.40 26.56 7.87
C ARG A 71 -8.19 26.66 9.17
N GLU A 72 -9.04 27.67 9.30
CA GLU A 72 -9.91 27.82 10.48
C GLU A 72 -10.86 26.64 10.65
N LYS A 73 -11.43 26.12 9.55
CA LYS A 73 -12.28 24.91 9.62
C LYS A 73 -11.46 23.67 9.97
N ALA A 74 -10.26 23.53 9.42
CA ALA A 74 -9.38 22.42 9.73
C ALA A 74 -8.97 22.41 11.22
N LEU A 75 -8.64 23.57 11.79
CA LEU A 75 -8.26 23.70 13.21
C LEU A 75 -9.42 23.42 14.16
N ASN A 76 -10.63 23.81 13.78
CA ASN A 76 -11.84 23.64 14.58
C ASN A 76 -12.62 22.34 14.27
N LEU A 77 -12.05 21.42 13.49
CA LEU A 77 -12.71 20.16 13.15
C LEU A 77 -12.94 19.33 14.43
N PRO A 78 -14.20 19.07 14.83
CA PRO A 78 -14.47 18.31 16.04
C PRO A 78 -14.04 16.86 15.87
N SER A 79 -13.60 16.24 16.96
CA SER A 79 -13.28 14.82 16.98
C SER A 79 -14.13 14.11 18.03
N ALA A 80 -14.80 13.03 17.60
CA ALA A 80 -15.67 12.25 18.47
C ALA A 80 -14.89 11.37 19.47
N VAL A 81 -13.59 11.19 19.24
CA VAL A 81 -12.71 10.38 20.08
C VAL A 81 -11.50 11.19 20.51
N LYS A 82 -10.93 10.85 21.67
CA LYS A 82 -9.64 11.40 22.06
C LYS A 82 -8.58 10.83 21.13
N ARG A 83 -7.93 11.70 20.37
CA ARG A 83 -6.87 11.31 19.43
C ARG A 83 -5.64 10.84 20.23
N PRO A 84 -5.06 9.67 19.90
CA PRO A 84 -3.82 9.24 20.51
C PRO A 84 -2.67 10.15 20.09
N LEU A 85 -1.62 10.19 20.90
CA LEU A 85 -0.37 10.85 20.51
C LEU A 85 0.56 9.83 19.88
N GLY A 86 1.12 10.18 18.73
CA GLY A 86 2.22 9.46 18.11
C GLY A 86 3.50 10.28 18.14
N TYR A 87 4.62 9.65 17.83
CA TYR A 87 5.93 10.28 17.73
C TYR A 87 6.55 9.86 16.42
N ILE A 88 7.01 10.83 15.65
CA ILE A 88 7.61 10.60 14.34
C ILE A 88 8.96 11.29 14.27
N THR A 89 9.95 10.59 13.72
CA THR A 89 11.24 11.17 13.33
C THR A 89 11.39 11.07 11.82
N LEU A 90 11.72 12.19 11.20
CA LEU A 90 11.93 12.31 9.75
C LEU A 90 13.43 12.26 9.44
N PHE A 91 13.79 11.53 8.39
CA PHE A 91 15.16 11.33 7.96
C PHE A 91 15.33 11.68 6.49
N THR A 92 16.43 12.37 6.15
CA THR A 92 16.89 12.47 4.77
C THR A 92 17.32 11.11 4.24
N GLU A 93 17.38 10.94 2.93
CA GLU A 93 17.82 9.68 2.30
C GLU A 93 19.24 9.28 2.73
N ASN A 94 20.10 10.26 3.01
CA ASN A 94 21.46 10.03 3.50
C ASN A 94 21.54 9.72 5.01
N GLY A 95 20.41 9.49 5.68
CA GLY A 95 20.35 9.18 7.11
C GLY A 95 20.58 10.38 8.03
N GLY A 96 20.36 11.61 7.54
CA GLY A 96 20.36 12.81 8.37
C GLY A 96 19.03 13.00 9.08
N ILE A 97 19.03 13.41 10.35
CA ILE A 97 17.80 13.68 11.10
C ILE A 97 17.28 15.06 10.72
N VAL A 98 16.06 15.12 10.18
CA VAL A 98 15.39 16.38 9.82
C VAL A 98 14.69 16.97 11.03
N GLY A 99 13.98 16.13 11.79
CA GLY A 99 13.27 16.55 12.98
C GLY A 99 12.47 15.42 13.61
N SER A 100 12.12 15.60 14.89
CA SER A 100 11.19 14.73 15.60
C SER A 100 9.98 15.53 16.06
N PHE A 101 8.79 14.97 15.87
CA PHE A 101 7.52 15.65 16.10
C PHE A 101 6.57 14.75 16.88
N VAL A 102 5.69 15.39 17.66
CA VAL A 102 4.51 14.73 18.21
C VAL A 102 3.41 14.81 17.17
N VAL A 103 2.75 13.69 16.92
CA VAL A 103 1.62 13.52 16.02
C VAL A 103 0.33 13.54 16.83
N ASP A 104 -0.63 14.34 16.40
CA ASP A 104 -2.00 14.34 16.92
C ASP A 104 -2.87 13.38 16.09
N GLY A 105 -3.14 12.20 16.64
CA GLY A 105 -3.85 11.13 15.96
C GLY A 105 -2.90 10.14 15.29
N LYS A 106 -2.85 10.15 13.96
CA LYS A 106 -2.04 9.21 13.17
C LYS A 106 -1.35 9.90 12.00
N VAL A 107 -0.38 9.20 11.42
CA VAL A 107 0.22 9.53 10.13
C VAL A 107 -0.62 8.91 9.01
N SER A 108 -0.88 9.68 7.96
CA SER A 108 -1.71 9.30 6.81
C SER A 108 -0.90 9.38 5.52
N SER A 109 -1.24 8.55 4.53
CA SER A 109 -0.62 8.61 3.20
C SER A 109 -1.20 9.79 2.41
N LEU A 110 -0.38 10.46 1.61
CA LEU A 110 -0.84 11.46 0.65
C LEU A 110 -1.75 10.84 -0.43
N ASN A 111 -1.59 9.55 -0.72
CA ASN A 111 -2.39 8.78 -1.67
C ASN A 111 -3.55 8.03 -1.01
N SER A 112 -4.06 8.54 0.12
CA SER A 112 -5.31 8.08 0.73
C SER A 112 -6.43 9.06 0.39
N PHE A 113 -7.60 8.53 0.00
CA PHE A 113 -8.73 9.31 -0.47
C PHE A 113 -9.99 9.06 0.36
N LEU A 114 -10.88 10.06 0.44
CA LEU A 114 -12.16 9.93 1.14
C LEU A 114 -13.20 9.13 0.35
N THR A 115 -13.03 9.11 -0.96
CA THR A 115 -13.81 8.41 -1.97
C THR A 115 -12.84 7.71 -2.92
N PRO A 116 -13.25 6.63 -3.60
CA PRO A 116 -12.46 6.06 -4.69
C PRO A 116 -12.10 7.13 -5.73
N ASP A 117 -10.90 7.06 -6.31
CA ASP A 117 -10.47 7.94 -7.41
C ASP A 117 -11.00 7.47 -8.78
N SER A 118 -11.62 6.28 -8.84
CA SER A 118 -12.23 5.74 -10.04
C SER A 118 -13.39 4.80 -9.71
N GLU A 119 -14.34 4.68 -10.64
CA GLU A 119 -15.45 3.72 -10.53
C GLU A 119 -15.01 2.29 -10.85
N LEU A 120 -13.98 2.14 -11.69
CA LEU A 120 -13.46 0.86 -12.18
C LEU A 120 -11.94 0.94 -12.31
N TYR A 121 -11.25 -0.01 -11.67
CA TYR A 121 -9.84 -0.30 -11.89
C TYR A 121 -9.72 -1.61 -12.67
N GLU A 122 -9.77 -1.59 -14.00
CA GLU A 122 -9.53 -2.81 -14.77
C GLU A 122 -8.74 -2.60 -16.05
N CYS A 123 -7.70 -3.42 -16.17
CA CYS A 123 -7.04 -3.75 -17.42
C CYS A 123 -7.10 -5.29 -17.52
N ASN A 124 -7.93 -5.82 -18.43
CA ASN A 124 -7.91 -7.24 -18.76
C ASN A 124 -6.85 -7.46 -19.85
N PRO A 125 -5.71 -8.10 -19.54
CA PRO A 125 -4.60 -8.24 -20.49
C PRO A 125 -4.93 -9.16 -21.69
N SER A 126 -6.06 -9.86 -21.67
CA SER A 126 -6.51 -10.75 -22.76
C SER A 126 -7.56 -10.12 -23.68
N SER A 127 -7.95 -8.87 -23.45
CA SER A 127 -8.97 -8.20 -24.25
C SER A 127 -8.37 -7.02 -25.02
N SER A 128 -8.62 -6.96 -26.33
CA SER A 128 -8.25 -5.81 -27.18
C SER A 128 -9.05 -4.53 -26.88
N TYR A 129 -9.75 -4.47 -25.75
CA TYR A 129 -10.52 -3.32 -25.30
C TYR A 129 -9.63 -2.42 -24.46
N SER A 130 -9.59 -1.14 -24.80
CA SER A 130 -8.76 -0.13 -24.13
C SER A 130 -8.99 -0.14 -22.62
N CYS A 131 -7.92 -0.33 -21.85
CA CYS A 131 -7.92 -0.10 -20.41
C CYS A 131 -8.22 1.38 -20.18
N LYS A 132 -9.42 1.68 -19.70
CA LYS A 132 -9.83 3.04 -19.35
C LYS A 132 -10.29 3.02 -17.91
N ASN A 133 -9.50 3.63 -17.04
CA ASN A 133 -9.96 3.98 -15.71
C ASN A 133 -11.04 5.05 -15.87
N ASN A 134 -12.20 4.83 -15.25
CA ASN A 134 -13.22 5.86 -15.17
C ASN A 134 -12.93 6.75 -13.96
N TRP A 135 -12.05 7.73 -14.14
CA TRP A 135 -11.59 8.62 -13.08
C TRP A 135 -12.72 9.49 -12.56
N ILE A 136 -12.79 9.60 -11.23
CA ILE A 136 -13.70 10.47 -10.48
C ILE A 136 -12.86 11.64 -9.95
N PRO A 137 -13.39 12.88 -9.95
CA PRO A 137 -12.68 13.99 -9.32
C PRO A 137 -12.49 13.76 -7.81
N ASP A 138 -11.41 14.28 -7.25
CA ASP A 138 -11.21 14.34 -5.80
C ASP A 138 -12.20 15.34 -5.15
N VAL A 139 -12.20 15.43 -3.83
CA VAL A 139 -13.12 16.24 -3.03
C VAL A 139 -13.10 17.74 -3.35
N ASP A 140 -12.02 18.23 -3.97
CA ASP A 140 -11.87 19.62 -4.42
C ASP A 140 -12.22 19.83 -5.91
N GLY A 141 -12.61 18.77 -6.62
CA GLY A 141 -12.98 18.81 -8.04
C GLY A 141 -11.79 18.64 -8.99
N SER A 142 -10.58 18.45 -8.48
CA SER A 142 -9.39 18.19 -9.31
C SER A 142 -9.24 16.72 -9.67
N TYR A 143 -8.37 16.43 -10.64
CA TYR A 143 -8.03 15.07 -11.09
C TYR A 143 -6.52 14.88 -11.02
N GLY A 144 -6.07 13.69 -10.65
CA GLY A 144 -4.66 13.33 -10.57
C GLY A 144 -4.35 12.45 -9.37
N GLU A 145 -3.07 12.22 -9.15
CA GLU A 145 -2.54 11.51 -7.98
C GLU A 145 -1.70 12.47 -7.14
N ASN A 146 -1.57 12.18 -5.84
CA ASN A 146 -0.71 12.97 -4.97
C ASN A 146 0.73 12.42 -5.02
N ASP A 147 1.70 13.24 -4.59
CA ASP A 147 3.07 12.78 -4.42
C ASP A 147 3.15 11.58 -3.46
N ASN A 148 4.15 10.72 -3.67
CA ASN A 148 4.43 9.62 -2.75
C ASN A 148 4.99 10.18 -1.44
N GLY A 149 4.19 10.11 -0.40
CA GLY A 149 4.60 10.57 0.92
C GLY A 149 3.50 10.42 1.95
N ILE A 150 3.77 11.00 3.10
CA ILE A 150 2.88 11.03 4.25
C ILE A 150 2.55 12.47 4.63
N PHE A 151 1.48 12.61 5.39
CA PHE A 151 1.18 13.82 6.12
C PHE A 151 0.69 13.52 7.53
N PHE A 152 0.82 14.51 8.40
CA PHE A 152 0.28 14.45 9.75
C PHE A 152 0.06 15.85 10.32
N PHE A 153 -0.68 15.91 11.43
CA PHE A 153 -0.87 17.13 12.19
C PHE A 153 -0.18 17.01 13.54
N THR A 154 0.33 18.11 14.05
CA THR A 154 0.85 18.22 15.41
C THR A 154 -0.26 18.66 16.38
N PRO A 155 -0.10 18.45 17.71
CA PRO A 155 -1.10 18.87 18.70
C PRO A 155 -1.41 20.37 18.72
N ASP A 156 -0.45 21.21 18.31
CA ASP A 156 -0.62 22.65 18.15
C ASP A 156 -1.20 23.04 16.77
N GLY A 157 -1.69 22.06 16.01
CA GLY A 157 -2.45 22.27 14.78
C GLY A 157 -1.60 22.54 13.54
N LYS A 158 -0.28 22.36 13.59
CA LYS A 158 0.58 22.50 12.41
C LYS A 158 0.42 21.29 11.50
N TYR A 159 0.60 21.53 10.21
CA TYR A 159 0.53 20.54 9.16
C TYR A 159 1.93 20.26 8.62
N ILE A 160 2.26 18.99 8.44
CA ILE A 160 3.55 18.56 7.91
C ILE A 160 3.30 17.49 6.84
N GLU A 161 3.90 17.66 5.67
CA GLU A 161 4.05 16.62 4.63
C GLU A 161 5.51 16.18 4.57
N TRP A 162 5.73 14.90 4.29
CA TRP A 162 7.06 14.32 4.17
C TRP A 162 7.11 13.20 3.13
N THR A 163 8.08 13.27 2.22
CA THR A 163 8.26 12.29 1.13
C THR A 163 9.44 11.34 1.36
N GLY A 164 10.22 11.55 2.43
CA GLY A 164 11.41 10.76 2.75
C GLY A 164 11.16 9.62 3.75
N ILE A 165 12.25 9.11 4.30
CA ILE A 165 12.24 8.05 5.30
C ILE A 165 11.74 8.59 6.64
N TYR A 166 10.96 7.81 7.37
CA TYR A 166 10.53 8.14 8.72
C TYR A 166 10.41 6.89 9.60
N VAL A 167 10.47 7.11 10.91
CA VAL A 167 10.05 6.14 11.93
C VAL A 167 8.89 6.73 12.69
N TYR A 168 7.83 5.95 12.87
CA TYR A 168 6.66 6.31 13.67
C TYR A 168 6.48 5.31 14.81
N THR A 169 6.12 5.81 16.00
CA THR A 169 5.82 5.00 17.18
C THR A 169 4.75 5.68 18.03
N ASP A 170 4.04 4.88 18.82
CA ASP A 170 3.13 5.32 19.88
C ASP A 170 3.85 5.59 21.22
N ILE A 171 5.15 5.27 21.31
CA ILE A 171 5.97 5.48 22.49
C ILE A 171 6.82 6.75 22.30
N PRO A 172 6.94 7.64 23.30
CA PRO A 172 7.83 8.79 23.21
C PRO A 172 9.25 8.38 22.83
N MET A 173 9.74 8.86 21.69
CA MET A 173 11.08 8.58 21.22
C MET A 173 11.86 9.85 20.90
N LYS A 174 13.18 9.76 21.09
CA LYS A 174 14.14 10.75 20.62
C LYS A 174 15.27 10.01 19.91
N VAL A 175 15.42 10.26 18.62
CA VAL A 175 16.54 9.71 17.85
C VAL A 175 17.68 10.72 17.90
N GLU A 176 18.76 10.35 18.59
CA GLU A 176 19.93 11.24 18.75
C GLU A 176 21.06 10.91 17.77
N ASN A 177 21.15 9.66 17.31
CA ASN A 177 22.13 9.20 16.33
C ASN A 177 21.47 8.23 15.35
N THR A 178 21.80 8.33 14.07
CA THR A 178 21.34 7.40 13.03
C THR A 178 22.20 6.15 12.89
N VAL A 179 23.32 6.09 13.64
CA VAL A 179 24.22 4.94 13.68
C VAL A 179 23.86 4.06 14.87
N VAL A 180 23.39 2.84 14.61
CA VAL A 180 23.26 1.79 15.63
C VAL A 180 24.66 1.26 15.92
N LYS A 181 25.13 1.45 17.16
CA LYS A 181 26.39 0.86 17.64
C LYS A 181 26.07 -0.50 18.26
N PHE A 182 26.68 -1.56 17.74
CA PHE A 182 26.65 -2.87 18.38
C PHE A 182 27.74 -2.91 19.47
N GLU A 183 27.34 -3.22 20.71
CA GLU A 183 28.29 -3.53 21.78
C GLU A 183 28.80 -4.96 21.59
N LYS A 184 30.10 -5.17 21.85
CA LYS A 184 30.75 -6.49 21.85
C LYS A 184 30.74 -7.08 23.25
#